data_AF-A0A2E7K1S1-F1
#
_entry.id   AF-A0A2E7K1S1-F1
#
_cell.length_a   1.000
_cell.length_b   1.000
_cell.length_c   1.000
_cell.angle_alpha   90.00
_cell.angle_beta   90.00
_cell.angle_gamma   90.00
#
_symmetry.space_group_name_H-M   'P 1'
#
loop_
_entity.id
_entity.type
_entity.pdbx_description
1 polymer ?
#
loop_
_entity_poly.entity_id
_entity_poly.type
_entity_poly.pdbx_seq_one_letter_code
_entity_poly.pdbx_strand_id
1 'polypeptide(L)' 'MSRNVAKTLTYGVMHFAVATGVAFAMTGSLAIAIGIGLIEPLVQTFCYAFHEHIWNKVPLQRISWRDMLLSGVLHHRHS' A
#
# COMPACT_ATOMS: atom_id res chain seq x y z
N MET A 1 9.22 2.59 -24.88
CA MET A 1 8.96 2.10 -23.50
C MET A 1 8.87 3.29 -22.56
N SER A 2 7.84 3.31 -21.70
CA SER A 2 7.46 4.46 -20.88
C SER A 2 8.55 4.88 -19.89
N ARG A 3 9.03 6.13 -19.95
CA ARG A 3 10.02 6.72 -19.02
C ARG A 3 9.69 6.49 -17.55
N ASN A 4 8.42 6.27 -17.22
CA ASN A 4 7.95 6.03 -15.86
C ASN A 4 8.40 4.67 -15.33
N VAL A 5 8.38 3.61 -16.16
CA VAL A 5 8.86 2.28 -15.74
C VAL A 5 10.35 2.32 -15.42
N ALA A 6 11.13 3.00 -16.27
CA ALA A 6 12.56 3.20 -16.03
C ALA A 6 12.83 3.99 -14.74
N LYS A 7 12.06 5.07 -14.49
CA LYS A 7 12.16 5.84 -13.23
C LYS A 7 11.85 4.98 -12.01
N THR A 8 10.76 4.21 -12.05
CA THR A 8 10.39 3.31 -10.94
C THR A 8 11.44 2.25 -10.68
N LEU A 9 11.99 1.65 -11.75
CA LEU A 9 13.04 0.65 -11.64
C LEU A 9 14.33 1.24 -11.07
N THR A 10 14.80 2.38 -11.60
CA THR A 10 16.00 3.06 -11.11
C THR A 10 15.84 3.49 -9.66
N TYR A 11 14.66 3.97 -9.26
CA TYR A 11 14.38 4.31 -7.87
C TYR A 11 14.46 3.08 -6.95
N GLY A 12 13.85 1.96 -7.34
CA GLY A 12 13.92 0.71 -6.56
C GLY A 12 15.35 0.17 -6.43
N VAL A 13 16.13 0.21 -7.50
CA VAL A 13 17.55 -0.22 -7.48
C VAL A 13 18.39 0.69 -6.59
N MET A 14 18.22 2.01 -6.68
CA MET A 14 18.91 2.98 -5.83
C MET A 14 18.58 2.72 -4.36
N HIS A 15 17.30 2.53 -4.03
CA HIS A 15 16.84 2.27 -2.67
C HIS A 15 17.47 0.98 -2.09
N PHE A 16 17.41 -0.11 -2.85
CA PHE A 16 18.00 -1.39 -2.44
C PHE A 16 19.52 -1.29 -2.25
N ALA A 17 20.22 -0.58 -3.15
CA ALA A 17 21.66 -0.37 -3.06
C ALA A 17 22.05 0.45 -1.82
N VAL A 18 21.31 1.52 -1.52
CA VAL A 18 21.55 2.34 -0.33
C VAL A 18 21.24 1.55 0.94
N ALA A 19 20.11 0.85 1.01
CA ALA A 19 19.72 0.05 2.17
C ALA A 19 20.74 -1.06 2.47
N THR A 20 21.14 -1.82 1.43
CA THR A 20 22.17 -2.86 1.55
C THR A 20 23.53 -2.25 1.91
N GLY A 21 23.90 -1.12 1.30
CA GLY A 21 25.17 -0.44 1.58
C GLY A 21 25.28 0.06 3.02
N VAL A 22 24.24 0.72 3.54
CA VAL A 22 24.19 1.19 4.94
C VAL A 22 24.18 0.01 5.90
N ALA A 23 23.37 -1.01 5.64
CA ALA A 23 23.31 -2.19 6.48
C ALA A 23 24.64 -2.95 6.51
N PHE A 24 25.33 -3.07 5.36
CA PHE A 24 26.66 -3.66 5.27
C PHE A 24 27.71 -2.83 6.02
N ALA A 25 27.68 -1.51 5.90
CA ALA A 25 28.57 -0.62 6.64
C ALA A 25 28.38 -0.75 8.17
N MET A 26 27.15 -0.98 8.63
CA MET A 26 26.85 -1.16 10.06
C MET A 26 27.18 -2.55 10.60
N THR A 27 26.94 -3.61 9.82
CA THR A 27 27.06 -5.00 10.30
C THR A 27 28.34 -5.72 9.85
N GLY A 28 29.01 -5.23 8.79
CA GLY A 28 30.13 -5.91 8.15
C GLY A 28 29.76 -7.21 7.42
N SER A 29 28.46 -7.57 7.37
CA SER A 29 27.98 -8.84 6.82
C SER A 29 27.02 -8.61 5.67
N LEU A 30 27.40 -9.10 4.48
CA LEU A 30 26.60 -8.97 3.27
C LEU A 30 25.27 -9.74 3.37
N ALA A 31 25.26 -10.88 4.08
CA ALA A 31 24.07 -11.68 4.28
C ALA A 31 22.99 -10.92 5.08
N ILE A 32 23.41 -10.22 6.14
CA ILE A 32 22.50 -9.41 6.96
C ILE A 32 22.03 -8.18 6.17
N ALA A 33 22.92 -7.57 5.40
CA ALA A 33 22.60 -6.41 4.59
C ALA A 33 21.53 -6.68 3.52
N ILE A 34 21.67 -7.78 2.78
CA ILE A 34 20.66 -8.20 1.80
C ILE A 34 19.36 -8.61 2.52
N GLY A 35 19.46 -9.25 3.68
CA GLY A 35 18.30 -9.59 4.52
C GLY A 35 17.49 -8.35 4.90
N ILE A 36 18.15 -7.28 5.33
CA ILE A 36 17.51 -5.99 5.65
C ILE A 36 16.93 -5.33 4.39
N GLY A 37 17.64 -5.34 3.26
CA GLY A 37 17.12 -4.79 2.00
C GLY A 37 15.81 -5.45 1.53
N LEU A 38 15.57 -6.71 1.91
CA LEU A 38 14.33 -7.44 1.63
C LEU A 38 13.30 -7.37 2.76
N ILE A 39 13.72 -7.07 3.99
CA ILE A 39 12.80 -7.03 5.13
C ILE A 39 11.81 -5.89 5.01
N GLU A 40 12.23 -4.76 4.44
CA GLU A 40 11.38 -3.58 4.26
C GLU A 40 10.13 -3.88 3.41
N PRO A 41 10.21 -4.40 2.16
CA PRO A 41 9.02 -4.73 1.38
C PRO A 41 8.20 -5.88 1.98
N LEU A 42 8.84 -6.83 2.68
CA LEU A 42 8.13 -7.90 3.38
C LEU A 42 7.28 -7.35 4.52
N VAL A 43 7.88 -6.54 5.40
CA VAL A 43 7.19 -5.89 6.52
C VAL A 43 6.10 -4.97 5.97
N GLN A 44 6.37 -4.22 4.90
CA GLN A 44 5.36 -3.39 4.27
C GLN A 44 4.16 -4.21 3.74
N THR A 45 4.41 -5.37 3.14
CA THR A 45 3.35 -6.30 2.69
C THR A 45 2.56 -6.86 3.87
N PHE A 46 3.24 -7.29 4.95
CA PHE A 46 2.59 -7.80 6.16
C PHE A 46 1.75 -6.74 6.86
N CYS A 47 2.28 -5.52 7.03
CA CYS A 47 1.57 -4.39 7.61
C CYS A 47 0.35 -4.02 6.77
N TYR A 48 0.48 -4.01 5.44
CA TYR A 48 -0.64 -3.75 4.54
C TYR A 48 -1.74 -4.82 4.69
N ALA A 49 -1.37 -6.10 4.70
CA ALA A 49 -2.32 -7.19 4.91
C ALA A 49 -3.02 -7.10 6.28
N PHE A 50 -2.29 -6.71 7.33
CA PHE A 50 -2.87 -6.52 8.65
C PHE A 50 -3.80 -5.30 8.70
N HIS A 51 -3.40 -4.19 8.06
CA HIS A 51 -4.21 -2.99 7.94
C HIS A 51 -5.52 -3.27 7.20
N GLU A 52 -5.46 -4.02 6.08
CA GLU A 52 -6.65 -4.45 5.34
C GLU A 52 -7.52 -5.38 6.18
N HIS A 53 -6.93 -6.32 6.93
CA HIS A 53 -7.67 -7.21 7.81
C HIS A 53 -8.40 -6.47 8.94
N ILE A 54 -7.76 -5.46 9.53
CA ILE A 54 -8.38 -4.60 10.55
C ILE A 54 -9.50 -3.76 9.92
N TRP A 55 -9.24 -3.15 8.77
CA TRP A 55 -10.18 -2.23 8.13
C TRP A 55 -11.37 -2.94 7.49
N ASN A 56 -11.22 -4.18 7.01
CA ASN A 56 -12.33 -5.00 6.50
C ASN A 56 -13.36 -5.36 7.59
N LYS A 57 -13.03 -5.23 8.87
CA LYS A 57 -14.00 -5.38 9.97
C LYS A 57 -14.80 -4.11 10.25
N VAL A 58 -14.40 -2.98 9.67
CA VAL A 58 -15.16 -1.73 9.73
C VAL A 58 -16.03 -1.69 8.47
N PRO A 59 -17.34 -2.01 8.55
CA PRO A 59 -18.22 -1.78 7.42
C PRO A 59 -18.25 -0.27 7.16
N LEU A 60 -17.51 0.16 6.15
CA LEU A 60 -17.75 1.45 5.54
C LEU A 60 -19.16 1.36 4.97
N GLN A 61 -20.15 1.85 5.71
CA GLN A 61 -21.48 2.10 5.18
C GLN A 61 -21.31 3.03 4.00
N ARG A 62 -21.19 2.45 2.80
CA ARG A 62 -21.31 3.18 1.55
C ARG A 62 -22.73 3.73 1.57
N ILE A 63 -22.85 5.01 1.92
CA ILE A 63 -24.08 5.75 1.70
C ILE A 63 -24.34 5.69 0.20
N SER A 64 -25.26 4.81 -0.18
CA SER A 64 -25.71 4.68 -1.55
C SER A 64 -26.52 5.93 -1.87
N TRP A 65 -25.93 6.86 -2.60
CA TRP A 65 -26.64 8.05 -3.10
C TRP A 65 -27.89 7.66 -3.90
N ARG A 66 -27.91 6.46 -4.50
CA ARG A 66 -29.09 5.90 -5.16
C ARG A 66 -30.23 5.67 -4.18
N ASP A 67 -29.95 5.14 -2.99
CA ASP A 67 -30.98 4.87 -1.98
C ASP A 67 -31.55 6.19 -1.44
N MET A 68 -30.69 7.20 -1.27
CA MET A 68 -31.10 8.55 -0.86
C MET A 68 -31.96 9.24 -1.93
N LEU A 69 -31.57 9.17 -3.20
CA LEU A 69 -32.33 9.73 -4.31
C LEU A 69 -33.68 9.02 -4.52
N LEU A 70 -33.73 7.69 -4.39
CA LEU A 70 -34.95 6.92 -4.52
C LEU A 70 -35.92 7.19 -3.36
N SER A 71 -35.42 7.34 -2.13
CA SER A 71 -36.28 7.72 -0.99
C SER A 71 -36.92 9.11 -1.16
N GLY A 72 -36.21 10.08 -1.76
CA GLY A 72 -36.75 11.40 -2.07
C GLY A 72 -37.76 11.41 -3.22
N VAL A 73 -37.51 10.61 -4.27
CA VAL A 73 -38.41 10.49 -5.44
C VAL A 73 -39.70 9.75 -5.09
N LEU A 74 -39.64 8.71 -4.26
CA LEU A 74 -40.81 7.95 -3.84
C LEU A 74 -41.74 8.77 -2.94
N HIS A 75 -41.20 9.65 -2.10
CA HIS A 75 -42.00 10.48 -1.20
C HIS A 75 -42.76 11.61 -1.93
N HIS A 76 -42.23 12.10 -3.05
CA HIS A 76 -42.84 13.21 -3.82
C HIS A 76 -43.89 12.75 -4.85
N ARG A 77 -44.05 11.43 -5.06
CA ARG A 77 -44.97 10.88 -6.08
C ARG A 77 -46.35 10.50 -5.53
N HIS A 78 -46.61 10.71 -4.24
CA HIS A 78 -47.84 10.29 -3.56
C HIS A 78 -48.62 11.43 -2.87
N SER A 79 -48.34 12.69 -3.22
CA SER A 79 -49.11 13.88 -2.83
C SER A 79 -49.72 14.55 -4.05
#